data_AF-M0MXS7-F1
#
_entry.id   AF-M0MXS7-F1
#
_cell.length_a   1.000
_cell.length_b   1.000
_cell.length_c   1.000
_cell.angle_alpha   90.00
_cell.angle_beta   90.00
_cell.angle_gamma   90.00
#
_symmetry.space_group_name_H-M   'P 1'
#
loop_
_entity.id
_entity.type
_entity.pdbx_description
1 polymer ?
#
loop_
_entity_poly.entity_id
_entity_poly.type
_entity_poly.pdbx_seq_one_letter_code
_entity_poly.pdbx_strand_id
1 'polypeptide(L)'
;MVYPNEDAEWTVADVLGELMAGTYAHGAWVQIHGVDLRLAGSSHTQNVWYVHPPGGNEPVEALNLSAFRTASALENYLKQFDPSTSPA
;
A
#
# COMPACT_ATOMS: atom_id res chain seq x y z
N MET A 1 8.24 1.60 14.73
CA MET A 1 8.43 2.94 14.13
C MET A 1 7.07 3.39 13.67
N VAL A 2 6.56 4.49 14.19
CA VAL A 2 5.39 5.20 13.64
C VAL A 2 6.00 6.26 12.73
N TYR A 3 5.82 6.13 11.41
CA TYR A 3 6.21 7.19 10.49
C TYR A 3 5.32 8.42 10.76
N PRO A 4 5.89 9.63 10.76
CA PRO A 4 5.18 10.83 11.17
C PRO A 4 4.08 11.14 10.17
N ASN A 5 2.80 11.01 10.57
CA ASN A 5 1.58 11.47 9.89
C ASN A 5 1.82 12.08 8.47
N GLU A 6 2.17 11.21 7.50
CA GLU A 6 2.77 11.62 6.21
C GLU A 6 1.73 12.23 5.26
N ASP A 7 0.44 12.19 5.64
CA ASP A 7 -0.69 12.75 4.92
C ASP A 7 -0.62 14.28 4.70
N ALA A 8 0.21 15.01 5.45
CA ALA A 8 0.32 16.46 5.32
C ALA A 8 1.43 16.94 4.37
N GLU A 9 2.46 16.12 4.12
CA GLU A 9 3.63 16.56 3.34
C GLU A 9 3.79 15.83 2.01
N TRP A 10 3.31 14.58 1.87
CA TRP A 10 3.52 13.76 0.68
C TRP A 10 2.20 13.47 -0.02
N THR A 11 2.20 13.57 -1.36
CA THR A 11 1.02 13.17 -2.13
C THR A 11 0.92 11.64 -2.18
N VAL A 12 -0.29 11.10 -2.40
CA VAL A 12 -0.48 9.65 -2.64
C VAL A 12 0.44 9.12 -3.74
N ALA A 13 0.72 9.94 -4.77
CA ALA A 13 1.62 9.57 -5.85
C ALA A 13 3.08 9.42 -5.39
N ASP A 14 3.55 10.28 -4.47
CA ASP A 14 4.91 10.21 -3.92
C ASP A 14 5.09 8.95 -3.08
N VAL A 15 4.13 8.69 -2.18
CA VAL A 15 4.11 7.49 -1.33
C VAL A 15 4.10 6.21 -2.17
N LEU A 16 3.25 6.15 -3.20
CA LEU A 16 3.20 5.02 -4.12
C LEU A 16 4.47 4.88 -4.96
N GLY A 17 5.10 5.99 -5.34
CA GLY A 17 6.38 6.01 -6.05
C GLY A 17 7.49 5.36 -5.22
N GLU A 18 7.62 5.75 -3.96
CA GLU A 18 8.56 5.17 -3.00
C GLU A 18 8.26 3.68 -2.74
N LEU A 19 6.97 3.33 -2.67
CA LEU A 19 6.52 1.95 -2.45
C LEU A 19 6.96 1.04 -3.59
N MET A 20 6.78 1.51 -4.83
CA MET A 20 7.23 0.82 -6.02
C MET A 20 8.76 0.80 -6.18
N ALA A 21 9.46 1.82 -5.67
CA ALA A 21 10.92 1.87 -5.65
C ALA A 21 11.54 0.88 -4.63
N GLY A 22 10.73 0.32 -3.72
CA GLY A 22 11.17 -0.64 -2.72
C GLY A 22 12.04 -0.01 -1.64
N THR A 23 11.88 1.28 -1.37
CA THR A 23 12.68 2.03 -0.39
C THR A 23 12.26 1.77 1.06
N TYR A 24 11.08 1.17 1.26
CA TYR A 24 10.53 0.84 2.57
C TYR A 24 11.21 -0.38 3.21
N ALA A 25 11.56 -0.23 4.49
CA ALA A 25 12.19 -1.29 5.28
C ALA A 25 11.21 -2.40 5.72
N HIS A 26 11.75 -3.55 6.13
CA HIS A 26 10.98 -4.66 6.70
C HIS A 26 10.03 -4.20 7.82
N GLY A 27 8.75 -4.59 7.71
CA GLY A 27 7.70 -4.21 8.66
C GLY A 27 7.07 -2.83 8.39
N ALA A 28 7.34 -2.20 7.24
CA ALA A 28 6.65 -1.00 6.82
C ALA A 28 5.14 -1.24 6.60
N TRP A 29 4.36 -0.23 6.98
CA TRP A 29 2.93 -0.15 6.80
C TRP A 29 2.59 1.26 6.27
N VAL A 30 1.77 1.31 5.24
CA VAL A 30 1.31 2.54 4.58
C VAL A 30 -0.21 2.46 4.45
N GLN A 31 -0.91 3.56 4.67
CA GLN A 31 -2.36 3.65 4.44
C GLN A 31 -2.63 4.57 3.24
N ILE A 32 -3.40 4.08 2.26
CA ILE A 32 -3.79 4.83 1.05
C ILE A 32 -5.27 4.59 0.78
N HIS A 33 -6.07 5.65 0.64
CA HIS A 33 -7.52 5.55 0.39
C HIS A 33 -8.26 4.65 1.41
N GLY A 34 -7.84 4.72 2.69
CA GLY A 34 -8.40 3.87 3.75
C GLY A 34 -7.96 2.39 3.71
N VAL A 35 -7.13 2.02 2.73
CA VAL A 35 -6.58 0.67 2.56
C VAL A 35 -5.20 0.60 3.20
N ASP A 36 -4.96 -0.43 4.00
CA ASP A 36 -3.70 -0.67 4.68
C ASP A 36 -2.80 -1.58 3.82
N LEU A 37 -1.64 -1.10 3.40
CA LEU A 37 -0.61 -1.90 2.73
C LEU A 37 0.49 -2.26 3.72
N ARG A 38 0.71 -3.57 3.92
CA ARG A 38 1.73 -4.08 4.86
C ARG A 38 2.73 -4.94 4.11
N LEU A 39 4.01 -4.64 4.26
CA LEU A 39 5.06 -5.40 3.57
C LEU A 39 5.04 -6.86 4.03
N ALA A 40 4.96 -7.80 3.07
CA ALA A 40 5.10 -9.21 3.35
C ALA A 40 6.56 -9.46 3.80
N GLY A 41 6.75 -9.97 5.01
CA GLY A 41 8.07 -10.12 5.64
C GLY A 41 9.13 -10.87 4.82
N SER A 42 10.37 -10.78 5.31
CA SER A 42 11.62 -11.15 4.63
C SER A 42 11.67 -12.59 4.11
N SER A 43 11.88 -12.72 2.79
CA SER A 43 12.99 -13.45 2.17
C SER A 43 12.65 -13.73 0.70
N HIS A 44 13.38 -13.10 -0.22
CA HIS A 44 13.41 -13.40 -1.66
C HIS A 44 12.32 -12.84 -2.58
N THR A 45 11.24 -12.25 -2.08
CA THR A 45 10.25 -11.52 -2.91
C THR A 45 10.19 -10.05 -2.51
N GLN A 46 11.14 -9.26 -3.03
CA GLN A 46 11.44 -7.90 -2.54
C GLN A 46 10.31 -6.87 -2.68
N ASN A 47 9.17 -7.20 -3.30
CA ASN A 47 8.11 -6.24 -3.60
C ASN A 47 6.69 -6.80 -3.39
N VAL A 48 6.52 -7.77 -2.48
CA VAL A 48 5.17 -8.28 -2.15
C VAL A 48 4.60 -7.55 -0.93
N TRP A 49 3.41 -6.98 -1.10
CA TRP A 49 2.69 -6.23 -0.07
C TRP A 49 1.30 -6.81 0.11
N TYR A 50 0.87 -6.97 1.36
CA TYR A 50 -0.47 -7.39 1.68
C TYR A 50 -1.41 -6.21 1.77
N VAL A 51 -2.55 -6.33 1.10
CA VAL A 51 -3.69 -5.41 1.20
C VAL A 51 -4.54 -5.84 2.37
N HIS A 52 -4.80 -4.92 3.27
CA HIS A 52 -5.72 -5.08 4.39
C HIS A 52 -6.86 -4.07 4.24
N PRO A 53 -8.11 -4.50 4.43
CA PRO A 53 -9.24 -3.58 4.44
C PRO A 53 -9.17 -2.67 5.68
N PRO A 54 -9.87 -1.53 5.66
CA PRO A 54 -9.84 -0.58 6.77
C PRO A 54 -10.23 -1.24 8.10
N GLY A 55 -9.35 -1.19 9.09
CA GLY A 55 -9.56 -1.81 10.41
C GLY A 55 -9.49 -3.35 10.42
N GLY A 56 -9.19 -3.99 9.29
CA GLY A 56 -9.00 -5.43 9.17
C GLY A 56 -7.57 -5.85 9.49
N ASN A 57 -7.43 -6.95 10.24
CA ASN A 57 -6.12 -7.53 10.53
C ASN A 57 -5.72 -8.63 9.54
N GLU A 58 -6.68 -9.20 8.80
CA GLU A 58 -6.42 -10.25 7.82
C GLU A 58 -6.17 -9.64 6.44
N PRO A 59 -5.17 -10.13 5.70
CA PRO A 59 -4.90 -9.67 4.36
C PRO A 59 -5.99 -10.19 3.41
N VAL A 60 -6.54 -9.32 2.58
CA VAL A 60 -7.50 -9.70 1.53
C VAL A 60 -6.81 -10.02 0.22
N GLU A 61 -5.61 -9.47 0.00
CA GLU A 61 -4.83 -9.72 -1.22
C GLU A 61 -3.33 -9.57 -1.01
N ALA A 62 -2.53 -10.25 -1.83
CA ALA A 62 -1.09 -10.12 -1.90
C ALA A 62 -0.69 -9.49 -3.24
N LEU A 63 -0.12 -8.29 -3.19
CA LEU A 63 0.29 -7.50 -4.36
C LEU A 63 1.78 -7.60 -4.58
N ASN A 64 2.17 -8.07 -5.77
CA ASN A 64 3.52 -7.86 -6.26
C ASN A 64 3.58 -6.49 -6.95
N LEU A 65 4.23 -5.52 -6.33
CA LEU A 65 4.32 -4.16 -6.88
C LEU A 65 5.06 -4.11 -8.22
N SER A 66 5.94 -5.07 -8.49
CA SER A 66 6.63 -5.18 -9.78
C SER A 66 5.70 -5.54 -10.95
N ALA A 67 4.45 -5.95 -10.67
CA ALA A 67 3.43 -6.13 -11.69
C ALA A 67 2.86 -4.79 -12.22
N PHE A 68 3.00 -3.71 -11.46
CA PHE A 68 2.49 -2.39 -11.82
C PHE A 68 3.59 -1.58 -12.53
N ARG A 69 3.21 -0.90 -13.62
CA ARG A 69 4.14 -0.05 -14.39
C ARG A 69 4.22 1.39 -13.89
N THR A 70 3.18 1.87 -13.21
CA THR A 70 3.08 3.25 -12.75
C THR A 70 2.36 3.33 -11.40
N ALA A 71 2.68 4.35 -10.61
CA ALA A 71 2.01 4.63 -9.34
C ALA A 71 0.51 4.82 -9.52
N SER A 72 0.06 5.49 -10.59
CA SER A 72 -1.36 5.67 -10.89
C SER A 72 -2.09 4.36 -11.20
N ALA A 73 -1.41 3.37 -11.79
CA ALA A 73 -2.01 2.06 -12.03
C ALA A 73 -2.22 1.30 -10.71
N LEU A 74 -1.25 1.39 -9.80
CA LEU A 74 -1.37 0.84 -8.45
C LEU A 74 -2.46 1.57 -7.65
N GLU A 75 -2.51 2.89 -7.71
CA GLU A 75 -3.53 3.70 -7.05
C GLU A 75 -4.94 3.33 -7.52
N ASN A 76 -5.16 3.27 -8.84
CA ASN A 76 -6.45 2.89 -9.41
C ASN A 76 -6.86 1.47 -9.01
N TYR A 77 -5.88 0.58 -8.87
CA TYR A 77 -6.13 -0.76 -8.40
C TYR A 77 -6.56 -0.76 -6.93
N LEU A 78 -5.85 -0.03 -6.05
CA LEU A 78 -6.16 0.07 -4.62
C LEU A 78 -7.52 0.72 -4.34
N LYS A 79 -7.97 1.64 -5.19
CA LYS A 79 -9.31 2.24 -5.10
C LYS A 79 -10.44 1.21 -5.13
N GLN A 80 -10.24 0.01 -5.67
CA GLN A 80 -11.24 -1.06 -5.63
C GLN A 80 -11.51 -1.60 -4.22
N PHE A 81 -10.59 -1.35 -3.28
CA PHE A 81 -10.69 -1.76 -1.88
C PHE A 81 -11.00 -0.58 -0.95
N ASP A 82 -11.11 0.64 -1.50
CA ASP A 82 -11.44 1.84 -0.74
C ASP A 82 -12.87 1.71 -0.21
N PRO A 83 -13.08 1.75 1.12
CA PRO A 83 -14.42 1.65 1.71
C PRO A 83 -15.37 2.75 1.25
N SER A 84 -14.83 3.89 0.83
CA SER A 84 -15.59 5.05 0.32
C SER A 84 -16.20 4.81 -1.06
N THR A 85 -15.73 3.79 -1.78
CA THR A 85 -16.24 3.40 -3.11
C THR A 85 -17.27 2.27 -3.06
N SER A 86 -17.47 1.65 -1.89
CA SER A 86 -18.52 0.66 -1.68
C SER A 86 -19.87 1.35 -1.47
N PRO A 87 -20.90 1.12 -2.31
CA PRO A 87 -22.23 1.63 -2.06
C PRO A 87 -22.79 0.97 -0.80
N ALA A 88 -23.30 1.79 0.12
CA ALA A 88 -24.00 1.38 1.34
C ALA A 88 -25.22 0.49 1.05
#